data_AF-A0A161XYQ1-F1
#
_entry.id   AF-A0A161XYQ1-F1
#
_cell.length_a   1.000
_cell.length_b   1.000
_cell.length_c   1.000
_cell.angle_alpha   90.00
_cell.angle_beta   90.00
_cell.angle_gamma   90.00
#
_symmetry.space_group_name_H-M   'P 1'
#
loop_
_entity.id
_entity.type
_entity.pdbx_description
1 polymer ?
#
loop_
_entity_poly.entity_id
_entity_poly.type
_entity_poly.pdbx_seq_one_letter_code
_entity_poly.pdbx_strand_id
1 'polypeptide(L)' 'MKNKLNNGSGYLFNLACKGLKYFLLTLLGFAIAFVISRVFGVSQIVQMLLYPSIWAWLFRIAVSIFCLFAVAIIYESSC' A
#
# COMPACT_ATOMS: atom_id res chain seq x y z
N MET A 1 31.35 25.95 0.96
CA MET A 1 30.41 25.62 -0.13
C MET A 1 29.33 24.72 0.44
N LYS A 2 28.13 25.27 0.66
CA LYS A 2 27.03 24.62 1.37
C LYS A 2 26.12 23.97 0.32
N ASN A 3 25.86 22.67 0.39
CA ASN A 3 24.62 22.16 -0.18
C ASN A 3 24.04 20.99 0.63
N LYS A 4 23.09 21.37 1.48
CA LYS A 4 22.33 20.55 2.44
C LYS A 4 20.95 20.24 1.84
N LEU A 5 20.95 19.75 0.59
CA LEU A 5 19.74 19.61 -0.24
C LEU A 5 19.54 18.19 -0.81
N ASN A 6 20.32 17.19 -0.39
CA ASN A 6 20.27 15.82 -0.91
C ASN A 6 20.05 14.74 0.17
N ASN A 7 19.29 15.06 1.23
CA ASN A 7 19.06 14.14 2.35
C ASN A 7 17.57 13.86 2.61
N GLY A 8 16.65 14.56 1.92
CA GLY A 8 15.20 14.41 2.11
C GLY A 8 14.52 13.63 0.98
N SER A 9 15.02 13.78 -0.24
CA SER A 9 14.47 13.30 -1.50
C SER A 9 14.45 11.76 -1.55
N GLY A 10 15.64 11.14 -1.53
CA GLY A 10 15.76 9.68 -1.48
C GLY A 10 15.19 9.06 -0.19
N TYR A 11 15.00 9.82 0.88
CA TYR A 11 14.37 9.32 2.10
C TYR A 11 12.87 9.14 1.92
N LEU A 12 12.18 10.11 1.31
CA LEU A 12 10.76 10.03 1.01
C LEU A 12 10.47 8.95 -0.03
N PHE A 13 11.24 8.88 -1.11
CA PHE A 13 11.11 7.82 -2.11
C PHE A 13 11.35 6.42 -1.52
N ASN A 14 12.37 6.27 -0.67
CA ASN A 14 12.64 5.01 0.03
C ASN A 14 11.53 4.67 1.04
N LEU A 15 10.96 5.66 1.73
CA LEU A 15 9.79 5.48 2.61
C LEU A 15 8.57 5.02 1.83
N ALA A 16 8.35 5.61 0.66
CA ALA A 16 7.24 5.31 -0.22
C ALA A 16 7.41 3.90 -0.84
N CYS A 17 8.63 3.52 -1.25
CA CYS A 17 8.96 2.16 -1.69
C CYS A 17 8.81 1.13 -0.56
N LYS A 18 9.23 1.47 0.67
CA LYS A 18 8.97 0.63 1.86
C LYS A 18 7.48 0.49 2.10
N GLY A 19 6.72 1.58 2.05
CA GLY A 19 5.27 1.60 2.22
C GLY A 19 4.57 0.70 1.21
N LEU A 20 4.94 0.79 -0.07
CA LEU A 20 4.42 -0.09 -1.12
C LEU A 20 4.79 -1.55 -0.85
N LYS A 21 6.03 -1.85 -0.44
CA LYS A 21 6.45 -3.20 -0.08
C LYS A 21 5.64 -3.77 1.08
N TYR A 22 5.39 -2.98 2.13
CA TYR A 22 4.53 -3.37 3.24
C TYR A 22 3.08 -3.55 2.78
N PHE A 23 2.57 -2.68 1.91
CA PHE A 23 1.23 -2.80 1.34
C PHE A 23 1.05 -4.10 0.54
N LEU A 24 2.00 -4.45 -0.32
CA LEU A 24 2.00 -5.74 -1.02
C LEU A 24 2.08 -6.92 -0.04
N LEU A 25 2.87 -6.80 1.02
CA LEU A 25 2.96 -7.84 2.06
C LEU A 25 1.61 -8.02 2.79
N THR A 26 0.94 -6.93 3.13
CA THR A 26 -0.40 -6.96 3.72
C THR A 26 -1.41 -7.59 2.76
N LEU A 27 -1.34 -7.25 1.47
CA LEU A 27 -2.23 -7.80 0.44
C LEU A 27 -1.98 -9.30 0.23
N LEU A 28 -0.72 -9.74 0.30
CA LEU A 28 -0.35 -11.16 0.27
C LEU A 28 -0.88 -11.90 1.51
N GLY A 29 -0.70 -11.34 2.71
CA GLY A 29 -1.24 -11.91 3.94
C GLY A 29 -2.77 -12.03 3.91
N PHE A 30 -3.44 -11.01 3.36
CA PHE A 30 -4.87 -11.02 3.15
C PHE A 30 -5.31 -12.09 2.15
N ALA A 31 -4.58 -12.26 1.05
CA ALA A 31 -4.83 -13.33 0.07
C ALA A 31 -4.66 -14.72 0.69
N ILE A 32 -3.63 -14.92 1.53
CA ILE A 32 -3.41 -16.18 2.24
C ILE A 32 -4.56 -16.45 3.23
N ALA A 33 -4.94 -15.47 4.04
CA ALA A 33 -6.07 -15.59 4.96
C ALA A 33 -7.38 -15.93 4.23
N PHE A 34 -7.60 -15.34 3.04
CA PHE A 34 -8.73 -15.64 2.18
C PHE A 34 -8.73 -17.10 1.70
N VAL A 35 -7.59 -17.60 1.21
CA VAL A 35 -7.45 -19.00 0.76
C VAL A 35 -7.69 -19.96 1.92
N ILE A 36 -7.10 -19.71 3.09
CA ILE A 36 -7.27 -20.55 4.28
C ILE A 36 -8.73 -20.56 4.72
N SER A 37 -9.38 -19.39 4.79
CA SER A 37 -10.79 -19.28 5.17
C SER A 37 -11.72 -20.03 4.19
N ARG A 38 -11.38 -20.03 2.90
CA ARG A 38 -12.08 -20.79 1.87
C ARG A 38 -11.88 -22.30 2.03
N VAL A 39 -10.65 -22.76 2.31
CA VAL A 39 -10.30 -24.17 2.51
C VAL A 39 -10.96 -24.75 3.76
N PHE A 40 -11.01 -23.97 4.85
CA PHE A 40 -11.68 -24.36 6.10
C PHE A 40 -13.21 -24.28 6.03
N GLY A 41 -13.79 -23.86 4.90
CA GLY A 41 -15.25 -23.79 4.72
C GLY A 41 -15.92 -22.69 5.56
N VAL A 42 -15.16 -21.75 6.12
CA VAL A 42 -15.70 -20.63 6.91
C VAL A 42 -16.19 -19.52 5.96
N SER A 43 -17.19 -19.87 5.17
CA SER A 43 -17.81 -19.03 4.13
C SER A 43 -18.36 -17.71 4.69
N GLN A 44 -18.74 -17.66 5.96
CA GLN A 44 -19.20 -16.44 6.63
C GLN A 44 -18.09 -15.38 6.75
N ILE A 45 -16.86 -15.79 7.07
CA ILE A 45 -15.73 -14.87 7.15
C ILE A 45 -15.39 -14.36 5.76
N VAL A 46 -15.39 -15.26 4.76
CA VAL A 46 -15.15 -14.90 3.35
C VAL A 46 -16.19 -13.89 2.85
N GLN A 47 -17.48 -14.08 3.13
CA GLN A 47 -18.54 -13.15 2.74
C GLN A 47 -18.41 -11.78 3.43
N MET A 48 -18.03 -11.78 4.71
CA MET A 48 -17.79 -10.54 5.44
C MET A 48 -16.54 -9.80 4.94
N LEU A 49 -15.51 -10.54 4.52
CA LEU A 49 -14.25 -10.02 4.00
C LEU A 49 -14.37 -9.52 2.55
N LEU A 50 -15.22 -10.16 1.75
CA LEU A 50 -15.51 -9.79 0.36
C LEU A 50 -16.62 -8.72 0.27
N TYR A 51 -17.03 -8.17 1.43
CA TYR A 51 -18.02 -7.11 1.45
C TYR A 51 -17.52 -5.90 0.63
N PRO A 52 -18.32 -5.41 -0.32
CA PRO A 52 -17.87 -4.41 -1.29
C PRO A 52 -17.40 -3.10 -0.63
N SER A 53 -17.92 -2.74 0.55
CA SER A 53 -17.41 -1.57 1.28
C SER A 53 -15.98 -1.73 1.78
N ILE A 54 -15.55 -2.95 2.16
CA ILE A 54 -14.17 -3.20 2.61
C ILE A 54 -13.23 -3.08 1.42
N TRP A 55 -13.62 -3.65 0.28
CA TRP A 55 -12.89 -3.52 -0.97
C TRP A 55 -12.81 -2.06 -1.44
N ALA A 56 -13.90 -1.30 -1.34
CA ALA A 56 -13.91 0.13 -1.66
C ALA A 56 -13.00 0.94 -0.72
N TRP A 57 -12.98 0.61 0.58
CA TRP A 57 -12.08 1.22 1.56
C TRP A 57 -10.61 0.90 1.27
N LEU A 58 -10.29 -0.37 1.03
CA LEU A 58 -8.94 -0.81 0.65
C LEU A 58 -8.49 -0.14 -0.64
N PHE A 59 -9.35 -0.05 -1.65
CA PHE A 59 -9.04 0.61 -2.91
C PHE A 59 -8.81 2.11 -2.71
N ARG A 60 -9.63 2.79 -1.89
CA ARG A 60 -9.42 4.21 -1.55
C ARG A 60 -8.08 4.43 -0.85
N ILE A 61 -7.72 3.58 0.10
CA ILE A 61 -6.44 3.64 0.80
C ILE A 61 -5.28 3.42 -0.18
N ALA A 62 -5.40 2.41 -1.06
CA ALA A 62 -4.41 2.10 -2.08
C ALA A 62 -4.20 3.29 -3.03
N VAL A 63 -5.29 3.88 -3.53
CA VAL A 63 -5.25 5.06 -4.41
C VAL A 63 -4.65 6.26 -3.68
N SER A 64 -5.03 6.52 -2.43
CA SER A 64 -4.47 7.62 -1.65
C SER A 64 -2.97 7.47 -1.44
N ILE A 65 -2.50 6.27 -1.13
CA ILE A 65 -1.07 5.95 -0.99
C ILE A 65 -0.35 6.12 -2.33
N PHE A 66 -0.96 5.64 -3.42
CA PHE A 66 -0.40 5.76 -4.76
C PHE A 66 -0.29 7.22 -5.22
N CYS A 67 -1.28 8.06 -4.93
CA CYS A 67 -1.23 9.49 -5.20
C CYS A 67 -0.10 10.18 -4.41
N LEU A 68 0.04 9.87 -3.11
CA LEU A 68 1.15 10.39 -2.30
C LEU A 68 2.51 9.93 -2.84
N PHE A 69 2.59 8.69 -3.31
CA PHE A 69 3.78 8.12 -3.96
C PHE A 69 4.13 8.87 -5.25
N ALA A 70 3.15 9.09 -6.13
CA ALA A 70 3.33 9.84 -7.38
C ALA A 70 3.78 11.28 -7.13
N VAL A 71 3.19 11.97 -6.16
CA VAL A 71 3.59 13.33 -5.76
C VAL A 71 5.02 13.34 -5.23
N ALA A 72 5.40 12.37 -4.40
CA ALA A 72 6.77 12.25 -3.90
C ALA A 72 7.79 12.04 -5.02
N ILE A 73 7.47 11.20 -6.02
CA ILE A 73 8.33 10.98 -7.20
C ILE A 73 8.44 12.24 -8.05
N ILE A 74 7.34 12.92 -8.35
CA ILE A 74 7.36 14.11 -9.20
C ILE A 74 8.19 15.22 -8.53
N TYR A 75 8.03 15.39 -7.22
CA TYR A 75 8.79 16.36 -6.45
C TYR A 75 10.30 16.04 -6.42
N GLU A 76 10.66 14.76 -6.34
CA GLU A 76 12.03 14.27 -6.49
C GLU A 76 12.59 14.55 -7.90
N SER A 77 11.83 14.28 -8.96
CA SER A 77 12.30 14.43 -10.35
C SER A 77 12.37 15.88 -10.85
N SER A 78 11.79 16.83 -10.11
CA SER A 78 11.72 18.25 -10.51
C SER A 78 12.82 19.11 -9.89
N CYS A 79 13.75 18.50 -9.13
CA CYS A 79 14.91 19.15 -8.53
C CYS A 79 16.21 18.65 -9.16
#